data_AF-A0A377CY99-F1
#
_entry.id   AF-A0A377CY99-F1
#
_cell.length_a   1.000
_cell.length_b   1.000
_cell.length_c   1.000
_cell.angle_alpha   90.00
_cell.angle_beta   90.00
_cell.angle_gamma   90.00
#
_symmetry.space_group_name_H-M   'P 1'
#
loop_
_entity.id
_entity.type
_entity.pdbx_description
1 polymer ?
#
loop_
_entity_poly.entity_id
_entity_poly.type
_entity_poly.pdbx_seq_one_letter_code
_entity_poly.pdbx_strand_id
1 'polypeptide(L)'
;MRQKRPTLPIPDLLTTDARNRIQLTIGAGQSTFGGKTATTWGYNGNLLGPAVKLQRGKAVTVDIYNQLTEETTLHWHGLEVPGEVDGGRRELFRQVASAR
;
A
#
# COMPACT_ATOMS: atom_id res chain seq x y z
N MET A 1 7.96 37.38 -0.03
CA MET A 1 8.00 36.42 1.10
C MET A 1 8.32 35.04 0.55
N ARG A 2 9.41 34.37 0.98
CA ARG A 2 9.71 33.00 0.52
C ARG A 2 8.69 32.05 1.14
N GLN A 3 7.88 31.38 0.33
CA GLN A 3 7.08 30.25 0.82
C GLN A 3 8.03 29.20 1.41
N LYS A 4 7.78 28.79 2.65
CA LYS A 4 8.56 27.76 3.33
C LYS A 4 8.27 26.43 2.61
N ARG A 5 9.32 25.75 2.15
CA ARG A 5 9.19 24.45 1.48
C ARG A 5 8.50 23.45 2.41
N PRO A 6 7.65 22.54 1.89
CA PRO A 6 7.05 21.50 2.71
C PRO A 6 8.15 20.59 3.29
N THR A 7 7.91 20.06 4.48
CA THR A 7 8.74 19.01 5.05
C THR A 7 8.61 17.74 4.23
N LEU A 8 9.68 16.92 4.21
CA LEU A 8 9.64 15.63 3.54
C LEU A 8 8.64 14.70 4.26
N PRO A 9 7.63 14.15 3.56
CA PRO A 9 6.77 13.14 4.14
C PRO A 9 7.58 11.87 4.45
N ILE A 10 7.44 11.35 5.66
CA ILE A 10 8.10 10.13 6.11
C ILE A 10 7.05 9.02 6.18
N PRO A 11 7.20 7.92 5.42
CA PRO A 11 6.29 6.79 5.51
C PRO A 11 6.29 6.14 6.89
N ASP A 12 5.13 5.69 7.35
CA ASP A 12 5.02 4.89 8.57
C ASP A 12 5.78 3.57 8.42
N LEU A 13 6.56 3.20 9.43
CA LEU A 13 7.25 1.92 9.49
C LEU A 13 6.31 0.86 10.06
N LEU A 14 5.82 -0.02 9.21
CA LEU A 14 4.76 -0.95 9.54
C LEU A 14 5.32 -2.33 9.88
N THR A 15 5.01 -2.82 11.07
CA THR A 15 5.37 -4.15 11.58
C THR A 15 4.13 -5.00 11.80
N THR A 16 4.31 -6.28 12.08
CA THR A 16 3.20 -7.19 12.37
C THR A 16 2.47 -6.84 13.67
N ASP A 17 1.16 -7.11 13.68
CA ASP A 17 0.33 -7.08 14.89
C ASP A 17 0.57 -8.32 15.78
N ALA A 18 -0.16 -8.41 16.90
CA ALA A 18 -0.08 -9.54 17.82
C ALA A 18 -0.48 -10.91 17.21
N ARG A 19 -1.14 -10.90 16.05
CA ARG A 19 -1.52 -12.10 15.28
C ARG A 19 -0.54 -12.38 14.14
N ASN A 20 0.59 -11.68 14.09
CA ASN A 20 1.60 -11.76 13.05
C ASN A 20 1.10 -11.29 11.66
N ARG A 21 0.14 -10.35 11.65
CA ARG A 21 -0.50 -9.84 10.44
C ARG A 21 -0.13 -8.38 10.16
N ILE A 22 -0.08 -8.04 8.87
CA ILE A 22 0.02 -6.68 8.34
C ILE A 22 -1.19 -6.44 7.45
N GLN A 23 -1.84 -5.30 7.61
CA GLN A 23 -2.96 -4.91 6.74
C GLN A 23 -2.52 -3.84 5.73
N LEU A 24 -2.80 -4.09 4.44
CA LEU A 24 -2.66 -3.12 3.37
C LEU A 24 -3.99 -2.92 2.66
N THR A 25 -4.49 -1.69 2.67
CA THR A 25 -5.68 -1.27 1.94
C THR A 25 -5.25 -0.42 0.75
N ILE A 26 -5.59 -0.87 -0.46
CA ILE A 26 -5.35 -0.16 -1.72
C ILE A 26 -6.60 0.67 -2.00
N GLY A 27 -6.46 1.97 -2.21
CA GLY A 27 -7.64 2.82 -2.41
C GLY A 27 -7.34 4.10 -3.17
N ALA A 28 -8.42 4.73 -3.65
CA ALA A 28 -8.38 6.04 -4.25
C ALA A 28 -8.62 7.13 -3.20
N GLY A 29 -7.92 8.24 -3.34
CA GLY A 29 -8.05 9.43 -2.50
C GLY A 29 -7.65 10.69 -3.27
N GLN A 30 -7.39 11.78 -2.56
CA GLN A 30 -7.00 13.06 -3.15
C GLN A 30 -5.67 13.55 -2.57
N SER A 31 -4.81 14.11 -3.42
CA SER A 31 -3.54 14.75 -3.02
C SER A 31 -3.38 16.11 -3.70
N THR A 32 -2.56 16.99 -3.12
CA THR A 32 -2.31 18.33 -3.64
C THR A 32 -0.90 18.48 -4.20
N PHE A 33 -0.79 18.94 -5.43
CA PHE A 33 0.48 19.23 -6.11
C PHE A 33 0.46 20.68 -6.61
N GLY A 34 1.38 21.51 -6.10
CA GLY A 34 1.46 22.92 -6.51
C GLY A 34 0.15 23.71 -6.33
N GLY A 35 -0.63 23.39 -5.28
CA GLY A 35 -1.93 24.02 -5.00
C GLY A 35 -3.11 23.46 -5.80
N LYS A 36 -2.90 22.44 -6.65
CA LYS A 36 -3.96 21.78 -7.41
C LYS A 36 -4.23 20.39 -6.84
N THR A 37 -5.50 20.05 -6.66
CA THR A 37 -5.92 18.74 -6.19
C THR A 37 -5.99 17.76 -7.36
N ALA A 38 -5.52 16.53 -7.15
CA ALA A 38 -5.64 15.42 -8.09
C ALA A 38 -6.12 14.17 -7.37
N THR A 39 -6.86 13.31 -8.09
CA THR A 39 -7.14 11.95 -7.65
C THR A 39 -5.85 11.15 -7.69
N THR A 40 -5.56 10.47 -6.60
CA THR A 40 -4.36 9.66 -6.40
C THR A 40 -4.73 8.34 -5.75
N TRP A 41 -3.90 7.32 -5.94
CA TRP A 41 -4.07 6.04 -5.26
C TRP A 41 -2.92 5.80 -4.30
N GLY A 42 -3.20 5.06 -3.23
CA GLY A 42 -2.19 4.70 -2.25
C GLY A 42 -2.53 3.43 -1.47
N TYR A 43 -1.53 2.97 -0.73
CA TYR A 43 -1.63 1.91 0.26
C TYR A 43 -1.75 2.54 1.65
N ASN A 44 -2.80 2.21 2.41
CA ASN A 44 -3.09 2.78 3.74
C ASN A 44 -3.14 4.32 3.76
N GLY A 45 -3.53 4.95 2.64
CA GLY A 45 -3.60 6.40 2.51
C GLY A 45 -3.89 6.83 1.08
N ASN A 46 -3.89 8.15 0.84
CA ASN A 46 -4.29 8.72 -0.45
C ASN A 46 -3.21 8.62 -1.54
N LEU A 47 -1.94 8.43 -1.16
CA LEU A 47 -0.78 8.48 -2.06
C LEU A 47 0.41 7.72 -1.47
N LEU A 48 1.18 7.03 -2.33
CA LEU A 48 2.31 6.16 -1.96
C LEU A 48 1.87 5.01 -1.04
N GLY A 49 2.61 4.74 0.04
CA GLY A 49 2.35 3.66 0.97
C GLY A 49 3.33 3.66 2.14
N PRO A 50 3.11 2.75 3.11
CA PRO A 50 3.98 2.58 4.27
C PRO A 50 5.28 1.86 3.90
N ALA A 51 6.26 1.91 4.80
CA ALA A 51 7.45 1.07 4.75
C ALA A 51 7.20 -0.23 5.53
N VAL A 52 6.94 -1.33 4.82
CA VAL A 52 6.74 -2.66 5.44
C VAL A 52 8.08 -3.21 5.93
N LYS A 53 8.17 -3.52 7.23
CA LYS A 53 9.38 -4.06 7.84
C LYS A 53 9.25 -5.57 8.05
N LEU A 54 10.15 -6.31 7.42
CA LEU A 54 10.26 -7.76 7.55
C LEU A 54 11.55 -8.15 8.30
N GLN A 55 11.58 -9.38 8.83
CA GLN A 55 12.76 -9.96 9.46
C GLN A 55 13.05 -11.32 8.84
N ARG A 56 14.30 -11.55 8.43
CA ARG A 56 14.72 -12.82 7.82
C ARG A 56 14.41 -13.99 8.75
N GLY A 57 13.85 -15.06 8.19
CA GLY A 57 13.48 -16.27 8.93
C GLY A 57 12.18 -16.17 9.73
N LYS A 58 11.49 -15.02 9.71
CA LYS A 58 10.16 -14.86 10.30
C LYS A 58 9.11 -14.73 9.21
N ALA A 59 8.21 -15.70 9.13
CA ALA A 59 7.03 -15.60 8.28
C ALA A 59 6.11 -14.49 8.79
N VAL A 60 5.38 -13.85 7.89
CA VAL A 60 4.33 -12.87 8.19
C VAL A 60 3.13 -13.15 7.28
N THR A 61 1.95 -12.69 7.68
CA THR A 61 0.77 -12.67 6.80
C THR A 61 0.44 -11.23 6.45
N VAL A 62 0.21 -10.95 5.16
CA VAL A 62 -0.23 -9.63 4.70
C VAL A 62 -1.65 -9.77 4.16
N ASP A 63 -2.60 -9.12 4.83
CA ASP A 63 -3.99 -9.03 4.40
C ASP A 63 -4.14 -7.83 3.46
N ILE A 64 -4.47 -8.10 2.20
CA ILE A 64 -4.57 -7.10 1.14
C ILE A 64 -6.05 -6.86 0.81
N TYR A 65 -6.48 -5.61 0.93
CA TYR A 65 -7.84 -5.17 0.64
C TYR A 65 -7.82 -4.20 -0.54
N ASN A 66 -8.31 -4.63 -1.71
CA ASN A 66 -8.43 -3.76 -2.87
C ASN A 66 -9.77 -3.01 -2.85
N GLN A 67 -9.75 -1.71 -2.55
CA GLN A 67 -10.93 -0.82 -2.59
C GLN A 67 -10.99 0.03 -3.87
N LEU A 68 -10.10 -0.21 -4.85
CA LEU A 68 -10.21 0.41 -6.16
C LEU A 68 -11.42 -0.15 -6.91
N THR A 69 -11.85 0.57 -7.94
CA THR A 69 -12.91 0.12 -8.87
C THR A 69 -12.37 -0.80 -9.97
N GLU A 70 -11.11 -1.21 -9.90
CA GLU A 70 -10.46 -2.10 -10.84
C GLU A 70 -9.65 -3.18 -10.12
N GLU A 71 -9.44 -4.32 -10.79
CA GLU A 71 -8.57 -5.37 -10.29
C GLU A 71 -7.11 -4.88 -10.30
N THR A 72 -6.32 -5.35 -9.34
CA THR A 72 -4.89 -5.00 -9.26
C THR A 72 -4.06 -6.15 -8.73
N THR A 73 -2.75 -6.00 -8.77
CA THR A 73 -1.76 -6.95 -8.23
C THR A 73 -0.85 -6.18 -7.27
N LEU A 74 -0.19 -6.89 -6.36
CA LEU A 74 0.79 -6.28 -5.44
C LEU A 74 2.06 -7.12 -5.44
N HIS A 75 3.08 -6.62 -6.12
CA HIS A 75 4.36 -7.30 -6.26
C HIS A 75 5.39 -6.83 -5.23
N TRP A 76 6.08 -7.78 -4.61
CA TRP A 76 7.14 -7.53 -3.63
C TRP A 76 8.50 -7.39 -4.33
N HIS A 77 8.71 -6.28 -5.03
CA HIS A 77 9.92 -6.09 -5.82
C HIS A 77 11.21 -6.24 -4.99
N GLY A 78 12.02 -7.24 -5.36
CA GLY A 78 13.30 -7.57 -4.71
C GLY A 78 13.19 -8.59 -3.57
N LEU A 79 12.01 -9.10 -3.25
CA LEU A 79 11.84 -10.15 -2.24
C LEU A 79 11.92 -11.55 -2.88
N GLU A 80 12.72 -12.43 -2.30
CA GLU A 80 12.82 -13.84 -2.72
C GLU A 80 11.66 -14.66 -2.15
N VAL A 81 10.60 -14.87 -2.94
CA VAL A 81 9.40 -15.62 -2.54
C VAL A 81 8.93 -16.60 -3.63
N PRO A 82 8.11 -17.63 -3.28
CA PRO A 82 7.45 -18.47 -4.27
C PRO A 82 6.52 -17.67 -5.21
N GLY A 83 6.31 -18.18 -6.42
CA GLY A 83 5.50 -17.49 -7.43
C GLY A 83 4.05 -17.23 -7.00
N GLU A 84 3.49 -18.12 -6.19
CA GLU A 84 2.10 -18.04 -5.69
C GLU A 84 1.83 -16.80 -4.82
N VAL A 85 2.88 -16.17 -4.27
CA VAL A 85 2.79 -14.97 -3.43
C VAL A 85 3.64 -13.81 -3.96
N ASP A 86 4.23 -13.95 -5.14
CA ASP A 86 5.05 -12.92 -5.79
C ASP A 86 4.22 -11.69 -6.20
N GLY A 87 2.93 -11.91 -6.48
CA GLY A 87 2.01 -10.84 -6.87
C GLY A 87 2.22 -10.37 -8.31
N GLY A 88 2.59 -11.30 -9.19
CA GLY A 88 2.67 -11.06 -10.62
C GLY A 88 1.28 -10.93 -11.26
N ARG A 89 1.25 -10.89 -12.60
CA ARG A 89 0.01 -10.63 -13.37
C ARG A 89 -1.08 -11.69 -13.15
N ARG A 90 -0.74 -12.86 -12.61
CA ARG A 90 -1.68 -13.98 -12.43
C ARG A 90 -2.40 -13.91 -11.09
N GLU A 91 -1.87 -13.15 -10.12
CA GLU A 91 -2.36 -13.05 -8.74
C GLU A 91 -3.20 -11.77 -8.54
N LEU A 92 -4.41 -11.76 -9.11
CA LEU A 92 -5.30 -10.60 -9.08
C LEU A 92 -6.08 -10.46 -7.77
N PHE A 93 -6.00 -9.28 -7.15
CA PHE A 93 -6.87 -8.88 -6.05
C PHE A 93 -8.14 -8.22 -6.60
N ARG A 94 -9.25 -8.91 -6.41
CA ARG A 94 -10.59 -8.37 -6.71
C ARG A 94 -11.00 -7.32 -5.69
N GLN A 95 -11.91 -6.48 -6.14
CA GLN A 95 -12.50 -5.41 -5.35
C GLN A 95 -13.22 -6.01 -4.14
N VAL A 96 -12.97 -5.47 -2.96
CA VAL A 96 -13.81 -5.77 -1.79
C VAL A 96 -15.14 -5.05 -2.02
N ALA A 97 -16.27 -5.76 -1.93
CA ALA A 97 -17.59 -5.15 -2.09
C ALA A 97 -17.70 -3.95 -1.13
N SER A 98 -17.92 -2.76 -1.69
CA SER A 98 -18.16 -1.56 -0.88
C SER A 98 -19.43 -1.81 -0.06
N ALA A 99 -19.29 -1.90 1.25
CA ALA A 99 -20.43 -1.87 2.15
C ALA A 99 -21.10 -0.50 1.95
N ARG A 100 -22.26 -0.52 1.29
CA ARG A 100 -23.17 0.62 1.24
C ARG A 100 -23.78 0.85 2.61
#